data_AF-A0A813M6C3-F1
#
_entry.id   AF-A0A813M6C3-F1
#
_cell.length_a   1.000
_cell.length_b   1.000
_cell.length_c   1.000
_cell.angle_alpha   90.00
_cell.angle_beta   90.00
_cell.angle_gamma   90.00
#
_symmetry.space_group_name_H-M   'P 1'
#
loop_
_entity.id
_entity.type
_entity.pdbx_description
1 polymer ?
#
loop_
_entity_poly.entity_id
_entity_poly.type
_entity_poly.pdbx_seq_one_letter_code
_entity_poly.pdbx_strand_id
1 'polypeptide(L)'
;MNKNQEKRIFHDRIDAGCKLVAHPELQKIKNLTSNEKNSYLVISLPRGGTVVGDELAKELGITHDLVFPRKISCPGQREFAIGAVSELGDVIWNDYAKQENLIDLPNVQESKDKQIQEAKRRKEIYRGKRKSLENLSEKTVILVDDGLATGATMKSAINTCKHLNAKSIIVAVPCGSIDRVKDISTLVDNIICLTTPYGYHAVGQCYKSFDQTTDKEVIEIMAKYQDSTSEDDLRR
;
A
#
# COMPACT_ATOMS: atom_id res chain seq x y z
N MET A 1 29.63 -0.30 -25.60
CA MET A 1 28.16 -0.12 -25.54
C MET A 1 27.72 -0.29 -24.10
N ASN A 2 27.11 0.74 -23.50
CA ASN A 2 26.77 0.78 -22.08
C ASN A 2 25.66 -0.23 -21.72
N LYS A 3 25.98 -1.22 -20.89
CA LYS A 3 25.03 -2.18 -20.29
C LYS A 3 23.98 -1.53 -19.36
N ASN A 4 24.08 -0.23 -19.08
CA ASN A 4 23.15 0.51 -18.21
C ASN A 4 21.86 1.00 -18.92
N GLN A 5 21.65 0.64 -20.19
CA GLN A 5 20.44 0.94 -20.95
C GLN A 5 19.51 -0.26 -21.13
N GLU A 6 19.63 -1.30 -20.30
CA GLU A 6 18.59 -2.33 -20.14
C GLU A 6 17.38 -1.76 -19.36
N LYS A 7 16.74 -0.85 -20.10
CA LYS A 7 15.34 -0.43 -20.19
C LYS A 7 14.55 -0.41 -18.89
N ARG A 8 14.30 0.81 -18.42
CA ARG A 8 13.04 1.21 -17.77
C ARG A 8 11.87 0.42 -18.37
N ILE A 9 11.34 -0.52 -17.58
CA ILE A 9 10.46 -1.63 -17.99
C ILE A 9 9.03 -1.16 -18.22
N PHE A 10 8.63 -0.11 -17.51
CA PHE A 10 7.31 0.50 -17.57
C PHE A 10 7.39 1.86 -18.27
N HIS A 11 6.38 2.17 -19.07
CA HIS A 11 6.25 3.51 -19.62
C HIS A 11 5.96 4.52 -18.51
N ASP A 12 4.90 4.27 -17.74
CA ASP A 12 4.43 5.07 -16.61
C ASP A 12 3.71 4.14 -15.61
N ARG A 13 3.05 4.72 -14.60
CA ARG A 13 2.31 3.98 -13.57
C ARG A 13 1.08 3.25 -14.12
N ILE A 14 0.46 3.77 -15.17
CA ILE A 14 -0.71 3.15 -15.80
C ILE A 14 -0.27 1.86 -16.52
N ASP A 15 0.77 1.93 -17.34
CA ASP A 15 1.37 0.76 -18.00
C ASP A 15 1.80 -0.32 -16.99
N ALA A 16 2.37 0.11 -15.85
CA ALA A 16 2.72 -0.80 -14.77
C ALA A 16 1.49 -1.48 -14.14
N GLY A 17 0.41 -0.75 -13.91
CA GLY A 17 -0.87 -1.29 -13.44
C GLY A 17 -1.46 -2.31 -14.42
N CYS A 18 -1.52 -1.99 -15.72
CA CYS A 18 -2.01 -2.91 -16.74
C CYS A 18 -1.20 -4.22 -16.79
N LYS A 19 0.13 -4.13 -16.67
CA LYS A 19 1.01 -5.30 -16.64
C LYS A 19 0.85 -6.12 -15.37
N LEU A 20 0.60 -5.48 -14.21
CA LEU A 20 0.31 -6.17 -12.97
C LEU A 20 -0.98 -6.98 -13.08
N VAL A 21 -2.04 -6.37 -13.61
CA VAL A 21 -3.34 -7.04 -13.84
C VAL A 21 -3.16 -8.29 -14.69
N ALA A 22 -2.26 -8.29 -15.69
CA ALA A 22 -1.98 -9.45 -16.54
C ALA A 22 -1.33 -10.63 -15.80
N HIS A 23 -0.88 -10.45 -14.56
CA HIS A 23 -0.31 -11.53 -13.75
C HIS A 23 -1.36 -12.62 -13.47
N PRO A 24 -1.03 -13.93 -13.64
CA PRO A 24 -2.01 -15.01 -13.51
C PRO A 24 -2.79 -15.03 -12.20
N GLU A 25 -2.14 -14.70 -11.07
CA GLU A 25 -2.81 -14.63 -9.77
C GLU A 25 -3.90 -13.56 -9.70
N LEU A 26 -3.71 -12.40 -10.35
CA LEU A 26 -4.74 -11.35 -10.38
C LEU A 26 -5.81 -11.67 -11.43
N GLN A 27 -5.46 -12.30 -12.55
CA GLN A 27 -6.42 -12.73 -13.57
C GLN A 27 -7.48 -13.70 -13.04
N LYS A 28 -7.15 -14.52 -12.03
CA LYS A 28 -8.13 -15.40 -11.36
C LYS A 28 -9.32 -14.60 -10.82
N ILE A 29 -9.10 -13.36 -10.37
CA ILE A 29 -10.13 -12.50 -9.80
C ILE A 29 -11.11 -12.02 -10.87
N LYS A 30 -10.67 -11.81 -12.13
CA LYS A 30 -11.54 -11.31 -13.20
C LYS A 30 -12.75 -12.21 -13.45
N ASN A 31 -12.56 -13.52 -13.32
CA ASN A 31 -13.57 -14.54 -13.62
C ASN A 31 -14.53 -14.83 -12.43
N LEU A 32 -14.33 -14.17 -11.28
CA LEU A 32 -15.20 -14.32 -10.13
C LEU A 32 -16.55 -13.63 -10.33
N THR A 33 -17.58 -14.14 -9.66
CA THR A 33 -18.88 -13.48 -9.58
C THR A 33 -18.79 -12.15 -8.83
N SER A 34 -19.76 -11.26 -9.02
CA SER A 34 -19.79 -9.96 -8.30
C SER A 34 -19.75 -10.13 -6.77
N ASN A 35 -20.40 -11.16 -6.24
CA ASN A 35 -20.40 -11.44 -4.80
C ASN A 35 -19.04 -11.90 -4.29
N GLU A 36 -18.34 -12.74 -5.06
CA GLU A 36 -16.98 -13.16 -4.72
C GLU A 36 -15.99 -12.00 -4.83
N LYS A 37 -16.14 -11.15 -5.84
CA LYS A 37 -15.36 -9.91 -6.01
C LYS A 37 -15.49 -8.96 -4.83
N ASN A 38 -16.64 -8.92 -4.16
CA ASN A 38 -16.83 -8.14 -2.94
C ASN A 38 -15.97 -8.63 -1.76
N SER A 39 -15.41 -9.85 -1.81
CA SER A 39 -14.42 -10.30 -0.82
C SER A 39 -13.01 -9.80 -1.09
N TYR A 40 -12.77 -9.09 -2.21
CA TYR A 40 -11.48 -8.50 -2.55
C TYR A 40 -11.53 -6.97 -2.42
N LEU A 41 -10.40 -6.39 -2.01
CA LEU A 41 -10.25 -4.95 -1.88
C LEU A 41 -8.83 -4.55 -2.30
N VAL A 42 -8.72 -3.66 -3.29
CA VAL A 42 -7.43 -3.00 -3.57
C VAL A 42 -7.21 -1.92 -2.52
N ILE A 43 -6.05 -1.93 -1.89
CA ILE A 43 -5.61 -0.88 -0.97
C ILE A 43 -4.29 -0.31 -1.46
N SER A 44 -4.28 0.95 -1.86
CA SER A 44 -3.07 1.62 -2.37
C SER A 44 -2.37 2.46 -1.32
N LEU A 45 -1.04 2.53 -1.44
CA LEU A 45 -0.22 3.50 -0.74
C LEU A 45 -0.14 4.80 -1.55
N PRO A 46 -0.59 5.94 -1.00
CA PRO A 46 -0.46 7.22 -1.68
C PRO A 46 1.00 7.69 -1.79
N ARG A 47 1.38 8.37 -2.87
CA ARG A 47 0.51 8.81 -3.98
C ARG A 47 0.58 7.92 -5.20
N GLY A 48 1.78 7.59 -5.65
CA GLY A 48 1.99 6.87 -6.91
C GLY A 48 1.31 5.51 -6.94
N GLY A 49 1.30 4.78 -5.83
CA GLY A 49 0.57 3.53 -5.68
C GLY A 49 -0.94 3.64 -5.92
N THR A 50 -1.54 4.83 -5.75
CA THR A 50 -2.95 5.06 -6.05
C THR A 50 -3.23 4.95 -7.54
N VAL A 51 -2.35 5.45 -8.41
CA VAL A 51 -2.53 5.35 -9.87
C VAL A 51 -2.46 3.89 -10.32
N VAL A 52 -1.51 3.12 -9.76
CA VAL A 52 -1.38 1.69 -10.06
C VAL A 52 -2.61 0.92 -9.55
N GLY A 53 -3.07 1.23 -8.34
CA GLY A 53 -4.24 0.57 -7.75
C GLY A 53 -5.56 0.87 -8.46
N ASP A 54 -5.73 2.08 -9.01
CA ASP A 54 -6.91 2.45 -9.82
C ASP A 54 -7.04 1.53 -11.04
N GLU A 55 -5.93 1.29 -11.75
CA GLU A 55 -5.91 0.37 -12.89
C GLU A 55 -6.24 -1.07 -12.46
N LEU A 56 -5.72 -1.52 -11.32
CA LEU A 56 -6.06 -2.86 -10.79
C LEU A 56 -7.55 -2.97 -10.44
N ALA A 57 -8.08 -2.01 -9.69
CA ALA A 57 -9.46 -2.03 -9.24
C ALA A 57 -10.44 -1.98 -10.42
N LYS A 58 -10.19 -1.07 -11.38
CA LYS A 58 -10.97 -0.92 -12.61
C LYS A 58 -10.98 -2.21 -13.43
N GLU A 59 -9.80 -2.79 -13.69
CA GLU A 59 -9.69 -3.96 -14.57
C GLU A 59 -10.19 -5.25 -13.92
N LEU A 60 -10.05 -5.40 -12.60
CA LEU A 60 -10.54 -6.56 -11.87
C LEU A 60 -12.02 -6.45 -11.51
N GLY A 61 -12.58 -5.24 -11.54
CA GLY A 61 -13.97 -4.95 -11.15
C GLY A 61 -14.18 -5.11 -9.64
N ILE A 62 -13.21 -4.64 -8.85
CA ILE A 62 -13.24 -4.67 -7.37
C ILE A 62 -13.07 -3.25 -6.83
N THR A 63 -13.48 -3.02 -5.58
CA THR A 63 -13.39 -1.68 -4.98
C THR A 63 -11.95 -1.30 -4.62
N HIS A 64 -11.70 0.01 -4.52
CA HIS A 64 -10.40 0.60 -4.25
C HIS A 64 -10.45 1.54 -3.04
N ASP A 65 -9.48 1.37 -2.16
CA ASP A 65 -9.26 2.24 -1.02
C ASP A 65 -7.77 2.54 -0.79
N LEU A 66 -7.46 3.35 0.22
CA LEU A 66 -6.11 3.79 0.57
C LEU A 66 -5.68 3.30 1.94
N VAL A 67 -4.37 3.13 2.11
CA VAL A 67 -3.76 3.08 3.45
C VAL A 67 -2.50 3.93 3.42
N PHE A 68 -2.37 4.82 4.40
CA PHE A 68 -1.26 5.78 4.47
C PHE A 68 -0.69 5.84 5.89
N PRO A 69 -0.23 4.70 6.44
CA PRO A 69 0.27 4.67 7.81
C PRO A 69 1.56 5.48 7.93
N ARG A 70 1.84 5.98 9.13
CA ARG A 70 3.05 6.75 9.43
C ARG A 70 4.05 5.89 10.20
N LYS A 71 5.21 5.62 9.60
CA LYS A 71 6.26 4.84 10.26
C LYS A 71 6.82 5.56 11.48
N ILE A 72 6.97 4.84 12.58
CA ILE A 72 7.78 5.26 13.72
C ILE A 72 9.14 4.57 13.54
N SER A 73 10.15 5.37 13.21
CA SER A 73 11.51 4.87 12.97
C SER A 73 12.30 4.72 14.28
N CYS A 74 13.21 3.75 14.30
CA CYS A 74 14.19 3.60 15.37
C CYS A 74 15.10 4.85 15.44
N PRO A 75 15.42 5.35 16.64
CA PRO A 75 16.37 6.45 16.79
C PRO A 75 17.70 6.15 16.10
N GLY A 76 18.20 7.09 15.30
CA GLY A 76 19.43 6.93 14.51
C GLY A 76 19.30 6.10 13.23
N GLN A 77 18.20 5.36 13.04
CA GLN A 77 17.98 4.49 11.86
C GLN A 77 16.65 4.79 11.18
N ARG A 78 16.62 5.84 10.34
CA ARG A 78 15.39 6.33 9.68
C ARG A 78 14.66 5.27 8.84
N GLU A 79 15.40 4.34 8.25
CA GLU A 79 14.81 3.28 7.41
C GLU A 79 14.33 2.06 8.21
N PHE A 80 14.72 1.94 9.48
CA PHE A 80 14.27 0.85 10.33
C PHE A 80 13.01 1.26 11.11
N ALA A 81 11.85 0.79 10.65
CA ALA A 81 10.56 1.03 11.31
C ALA A 81 10.38 0.08 12.51
N ILE A 82 10.15 0.64 13.69
CA ILE A 82 9.86 -0.10 14.94
C ILE A 82 8.36 -0.11 15.26
N GLY A 83 7.59 0.74 14.59
CA GLY A 83 6.13 0.74 14.65
C GLY A 83 5.53 1.58 13.53
N ALA A 84 4.21 1.71 13.55
CA ALA A 84 3.44 2.51 12.62
C ALA A 84 2.25 3.16 13.33
N VAL A 85 1.81 4.31 12.84
CA VAL A 85 0.56 4.95 13.25
C VAL A 85 -0.46 4.77 12.13
N SER A 86 -1.64 4.23 12.47
CA SER A 86 -2.76 4.08 11.55
C SER A 86 -3.40 5.44 11.22
N GLU A 87 -4.31 5.48 10.24
CA GLU A 87 -5.09 6.69 9.96
C GLU A 87 -6.10 7.03 11.08
N LEU A 88 -6.41 6.09 11.96
CA LEU A 88 -7.22 6.30 13.16
C LEU A 88 -6.41 6.88 14.33
N GLY A 89 -5.09 6.89 14.22
CA GLY A 89 -4.17 7.37 15.26
C GLY A 89 -3.67 6.26 16.19
N ASP A 90 -4.09 5.02 15.98
CA ASP A 90 -3.60 3.86 16.73
C ASP A 90 -2.13 3.59 16.42
N VAL A 91 -1.39 3.20 17.45
CA VAL A 91 0.03 2.89 17.33
C VAL A 91 0.22 1.38 17.35
N ILE A 92 0.78 0.86 16.27
CA ILE A 92 1.04 -0.55 16.05
C ILE A 92 2.56 -0.76 16.15
N TRP A 93 2.99 -1.43 17.22
CA TRP A 93 4.41 -1.74 17.47
C TRP A 93 4.80 -3.10 16.90
N ASN A 94 5.98 -3.16 16.30
CA ASN A 94 6.59 -4.44 15.91
C ASN A 94 7.03 -5.22 17.15
N ASP A 95 7.02 -6.54 17.08
CA ASP A 95 7.40 -7.38 18.24
C ASP A 95 8.83 -7.14 18.70
N TYR A 96 9.76 -6.88 17.77
CA TYR A 96 11.13 -6.46 18.09
C TYR A 96 11.16 -5.22 18.99
N ALA A 97 10.34 -4.21 18.72
CA ALA A 97 10.31 -2.97 19.52
C ALA A 97 9.85 -3.21 20.95
N LYS A 98 8.92 -4.17 21.13
CA LYS A 98 8.44 -4.60 22.45
C LYS A 98 9.52 -5.40 23.19
N GLN A 99 10.14 -6.36 22.49
CA GLN A 99 11.17 -7.25 23.08
C GLN A 99 12.41 -6.47 23.53
N GLU A 100 12.83 -5.47 22.77
CA GLU A 100 14.00 -4.65 23.05
C GLU A 100 13.68 -3.41 23.91
N ASN A 101 12.47 -3.29 24.46
CA ASN A 101 12.00 -2.15 25.26
C ASN A 101 12.27 -0.77 24.62
N LEU A 102 12.15 -0.68 23.29
CA LEU A 102 12.40 0.57 22.55
C LEU A 102 11.25 1.58 22.70
N ILE A 103 10.07 1.10 23.07
CA ILE A 103 8.81 1.87 23.06
C ILE A 103 8.83 3.03 24.08
N ASP A 104 9.53 2.85 25.20
CA ASP A 104 9.58 3.82 26.30
C ASP A 104 10.72 4.84 26.15
N LEU A 105 11.53 4.73 25.10
CA LEU A 105 12.61 5.68 24.85
C LEU A 105 12.03 7.09 24.55
N PRO A 106 12.52 8.17 25.19
CA PRO A 106 11.98 9.52 24.99
C PRO A 106 11.94 9.96 23.52
N ASN A 107 13.00 9.67 22.76
CA ASN A 107 13.08 9.99 21.33
C ASN A 107 12.05 9.22 20.49
N VAL A 108 11.67 8.02 20.91
CA VAL A 108 10.62 7.22 20.26
C VAL A 108 9.25 7.83 20.55
N GLN A 109 9.01 8.29 21.77
CA GLN A 109 7.76 8.96 22.11
C GLN A 109 7.55 10.26 21.34
N GLU A 110 8.57 11.11 21.26
CA GLU A 110 8.49 12.35 20.48
C GLU A 110 8.22 12.06 18.99
N SER A 111 8.86 11.03 18.45
CA SER A 111 8.64 10.57 17.07
C SER A 111 7.21 10.06 16.86
N LYS A 112 6.68 9.27 17.82
CA LYS A 112 5.32 8.76 17.82
C LYS A 112 4.30 9.90 17.77
N ASP A 113 4.43 10.90 18.64
CA ASP A 113 3.48 12.02 18.70
C ASP A 113 3.50 12.85 17.41
N LYS A 114 4.70 13.09 16.83
CA LYS A 114 4.85 13.73 15.51
C LYS A 114 4.15 12.94 14.41
N GLN A 115 4.29 11.61 14.40
CA GLN A 115 3.63 10.78 13.40
C GLN A 115 2.11 10.73 13.57
N ILE A 116 1.59 10.79 14.80
CA ILE A 116 0.14 10.90 15.06
C ILE A 116 -0.43 12.19 14.46
N GLN A 117 0.25 13.32 14.65
CA GLN A 117 -0.18 14.60 14.08
C GLN A 117 -0.17 14.56 12.55
N GLU A 118 0.88 14.02 11.94
CA GLU A 118 0.96 13.90 10.48
C GLU A 118 -0.07 12.90 9.91
N ALA A 119 -0.38 11.82 10.64
CA ALA A 119 -1.43 10.88 10.25
C ALA A 119 -2.80 11.57 10.20
N LYS A 120 -3.13 12.37 11.21
CA LYS A 120 -4.38 13.17 11.24
C LYS A 120 -4.46 14.14 10.07
N ARG A 121 -3.37 14.89 9.81
CA ARG A 121 -3.31 15.83 8.68
C ARG A 121 -3.51 15.13 7.33
N ARG A 122 -2.89 13.95 7.12
CA ARG A 122 -3.07 13.18 5.87
C ARG A 122 -4.46 12.59 5.73
N LYS A 123 -5.08 12.17 6.85
CA LYS A 123 -6.47 11.71 6.85
C LYS A 123 -7.40 12.81 6.36
N GLU A 124 -7.24 14.04 6.84
CA GLU A 124 -8.05 15.17 6.36
C GLU A 124 -7.93 15.39 4.84
N ILE A 125 -6.74 15.22 4.28
CA ILE A 125 -6.48 15.39 2.84
C ILE A 125 -7.06 14.25 2.01
N TYR A 126 -6.73 13.00 2.36
CA TYR A 126 -7.02 11.86 1.49
C TYR A 126 -8.38 11.22 1.76
N ARG A 127 -8.88 11.23 3.00
CA ARG A 127 -10.20 10.66 3.32
C ARG A 127 -11.31 11.65 3.05
N GLY A 128 -11.12 12.92 3.39
CA GLY A 128 -12.19 13.90 3.36
C GLY A 128 -13.40 13.41 4.16
N LYS A 129 -14.52 13.15 3.48
CA LYS A 129 -15.75 12.59 4.08
C LYS A 129 -15.84 11.06 4.07
N ARG A 130 -14.92 10.34 3.40
CA ARG A 130 -14.93 8.87 3.35
C ARG A 130 -14.68 8.28 4.72
N LYS A 131 -15.37 7.18 5.02
CA LYS A 131 -15.08 6.38 6.22
C LYS A 131 -13.63 5.88 6.20
N SER A 132 -13.05 5.77 7.39
CA SER A 132 -11.74 5.14 7.57
C SER A 132 -11.87 3.62 7.46
N LEU A 133 -10.77 2.95 7.18
CA LEU A 133 -10.71 1.48 7.22
C LEU A 133 -10.81 1.02 8.68
N GLU A 134 -11.87 0.28 9.00
CA GLU A 134 -12.16 -0.16 10.38
C GLU A 134 -12.14 -1.68 10.54
N ASN A 135 -12.52 -2.45 9.52
CA ASN A 135 -12.50 -3.91 9.56
C ASN A 135 -12.27 -4.53 8.18
N LEU A 136 -11.36 -5.51 8.11
CA LEU A 136 -10.97 -6.26 6.91
C LEU A 136 -11.14 -7.79 7.08
N SER A 137 -11.85 -8.26 8.11
CA SER A 137 -12.03 -9.69 8.44
C SER A 137 -12.56 -10.56 7.29
N GLU A 138 -13.35 -9.98 6.39
CA GLU A 138 -13.92 -10.67 5.22
C GLU A 138 -13.22 -10.31 3.91
N LYS A 139 -12.10 -9.59 3.97
CA LYS A 139 -11.41 -9.04 2.80
C LYS A 139 -10.06 -9.73 2.56
N THR A 140 -9.89 -10.27 1.36
CA THR A 140 -8.57 -10.46 0.76
C THR A 140 -8.09 -9.11 0.23
N VAL A 141 -7.09 -8.56 0.89
CA VAL A 141 -6.53 -7.24 0.59
C VAL A 141 -5.42 -7.37 -0.44
N ILE A 142 -5.48 -6.57 -1.50
CA ILE A 142 -4.39 -6.40 -2.46
C ILE A 142 -3.72 -5.06 -2.16
N LEU A 143 -2.60 -5.09 -1.44
CA LEU A 143 -1.77 -3.93 -1.14
C LEU A 143 -0.93 -3.54 -2.35
N VAL A 144 -1.08 -2.29 -2.82
CA VAL A 144 -0.46 -1.80 -4.05
C VAL A 144 0.41 -0.57 -3.79
N ASP A 145 1.60 -0.56 -4.39
CA ASP A 145 2.45 0.63 -4.49
C ASP A 145 3.12 0.70 -5.88
N ASP A 146 3.67 1.85 -6.25
CA ASP A 146 4.35 2.02 -7.55
C ASP A 146 5.76 1.40 -7.57
N GLY A 147 6.30 1.01 -6.42
CA GLY A 147 7.46 0.12 -6.31
C GLY A 147 7.91 -0.10 -4.87
N LEU A 148 8.75 -1.11 -4.68
CA LEU A 148 9.22 -1.55 -3.36
C LEU A 148 10.70 -1.24 -3.15
N ALA A 149 11.01 0.03 -2.85
CA ALA A 149 12.38 0.52 -2.61
C ALA A 149 12.96 0.04 -1.27
N THR A 150 12.60 0.69 -0.15
CA THR A 150 13.05 0.29 1.20
C THR A 150 12.07 -0.65 1.89
N GLY A 151 10.82 -0.69 1.42
CA GLY A 151 9.75 -1.54 1.95
C GLY A 151 9.20 -1.10 3.31
N ALA A 152 9.74 -0.06 3.94
CA ALA A 152 9.31 0.38 5.27
C ALA A 152 7.82 0.77 5.30
N THR A 153 7.36 1.57 4.34
CA THR A 153 5.94 1.97 4.22
C THR A 153 5.04 0.76 3.97
N MET A 154 5.47 -0.17 3.11
CA MET A 154 4.73 -1.39 2.82
C MET A 154 4.59 -2.27 4.07
N LYS A 155 5.66 -2.43 4.87
CA LYS A 155 5.61 -3.14 6.16
C LYS A 155 4.60 -2.50 7.13
N SER A 156 4.60 -1.17 7.22
CA SER A 156 3.59 -0.45 8.02
C SER A 156 2.16 -0.66 7.50
N ALA A 157 1.96 -0.71 6.18
CA ALA A 157 0.66 -1.00 5.57
C ALA A 157 0.20 -2.43 5.87
N ILE A 158 1.09 -3.42 5.72
CA ILE A 158 0.82 -4.83 6.08
C ILE A 158 0.42 -4.94 7.56
N ASN A 159 1.18 -4.31 8.46
CA ASN A 159 0.86 -4.32 9.90
C ASN A 159 -0.50 -3.67 10.19
N THR A 160 -0.84 -2.59 9.49
CA THR A 160 -2.15 -1.94 9.60
C THR A 160 -3.26 -2.90 9.14
N CYS A 161 -3.12 -3.53 7.98
CA CYS A 161 -4.12 -4.50 7.49
C CYS A 161 -4.28 -5.71 8.40
N LYS A 162 -3.18 -6.23 8.98
CA LYS A 162 -3.23 -7.30 9.99
C LYS A 162 -3.96 -6.86 11.26
N HIS A 163 -3.70 -5.65 11.73
CA HIS A 163 -4.39 -5.10 12.90
C HIS A 163 -5.89 -4.92 12.66
N LEU A 164 -6.28 -4.60 11.42
CA LEU A 164 -7.68 -4.56 10.97
C LEU A 164 -8.25 -5.94 10.61
N ASN A 165 -7.54 -7.02 10.98
CA ASN A 165 -7.93 -8.42 10.79
C ASN A 165 -8.12 -8.85 9.33
N ALA A 166 -7.36 -8.31 8.37
CA ALA A 166 -7.43 -8.74 6.97
C ALA A 166 -7.40 -10.28 6.83
N LYS A 167 -8.39 -10.85 6.12
CA LYS A 167 -8.50 -12.31 5.91
C LYS A 167 -7.27 -12.90 5.25
N SER A 168 -6.77 -12.18 4.25
CA SER A 168 -5.54 -12.48 3.52
C SER A 168 -4.95 -11.19 2.95
N ILE A 169 -3.63 -11.15 2.81
CA ILE A 169 -2.88 -10.02 2.28
C ILE A 169 -2.03 -10.49 1.10
N ILE A 170 -2.28 -9.87 -0.05
CA ILE A 170 -1.47 -9.99 -1.26
C ILE A 170 -0.78 -8.64 -1.47
N VAL A 171 0.53 -8.62 -1.67
CA VAL A 171 1.24 -7.42 -2.10
C VAL A 171 1.46 -7.48 -3.60
N ALA A 172 1.07 -6.44 -4.34
CA ALA A 172 1.25 -6.34 -5.78
C ALA A 172 2.02 -5.05 -6.12
N VAL A 173 3.25 -5.20 -6.62
CA VAL A 173 4.14 -4.08 -6.96
C VAL A 173 4.78 -4.29 -8.32
N PRO A 174 4.95 -3.24 -9.14
CA PRO A 174 5.57 -3.38 -10.46
C PRO A 174 7.03 -3.79 -10.38
N CYS A 175 7.79 -3.23 -9.43
CA CYS A 175 9.19 -3.59 -9.23
C CYS A 175 9.65 -3.41 -7.79
N GLY A 176 10.75 -4.08 -7.44
CA GLY A 176 11.36 -4.00 -6.12
C GLY A 176 12.77 -4.56 -6.11
N SER A 177 13.50 -4.39 -5.00
CA SER A 177 14.76 -5.13 -4.82
C SER A 177 14.48 -6.57 -4.40
N ILE A 178 15.32 -7.50 -4.83
CA ILE A 178 15.15 -8.93 -4.54
C ILE A 178 15.10 -9.22 -3.03
N ASP A 179 15.93 -8.53 -2.24
CA ASP A 179 15.97 -8.71 -0.79
C ASP A 179 14.70 -8.18 -0.12
N ARG A 180 14.17 -7.05 -0.59
CA ARG A 180 12.92 -6.50 -0.03
C ARG A 180 11.70 -7.34 -0.43
N VAL A 181 11.67 -7.88 -1.65
CA VAL A 181 10.63 -8.82 -2.08
C VAL A 181 10.63 -10.05 -1.17
N LYS A 182 11.79 -10.64 -0.90
CA LYS A 182 11.95 -11.76 0.04
C LYS A 182 11.53 -11.40 1.47
N ASP A 183 11.95 -10.23 1.95
CA ASP A 183 11.56 -9.77 3.29
C ASP A 183 10.04 -9.64 3.41
N ILE A 184 9.38 -9.04 2.42
CA ILE A 184 7.92 -8.87 2.42
C ILE A 184 7.20 -10.22 2.25
N SER A 185 7.72 -11.15 1.44
CA SER A 185 7.07 -12.46 1.26
C SER A 185 6.93 -13.27 2.54
N THR A 186 7.77 -13.01 3.55
CA THR A 186 7.64 -13.65 4.87
C THR A 186 6.52 -13.06 5.74
N LEU A 187 5.96 -11.92 5.35
CA LEU A 187 4.98 -11.16 6.13
C LEU A 187 3.55 -11.25 5.57
N VAL A 188 3.36 -11.78 4.37
CA VAL A 188 2.09 -11.77 3.63
C VAL A 188 1.82 -13.15 3.02
N ASP A 189 0.58 -13.40 2.61
CA ASP A 189 0.22 -14.70 2.03
C ASP A 189 0.77 -14.86 0.61
N ASN A 190 0.86 -13.76 -0.14
CA ASN A 190 1.46 -13.76 -1.47
C ASN A 190 2.08 -12.40 -1.83
N ILE A 191 3.14 -12.42 -2.64
CA ILE A 191 3.71 -11.21 -3.24
C ILE A 191 3.86 -11.39 -4.75
N ILE A 192 3.39 -10.38 -5.48
CA ILE A 192 3.51 -10.26 -6.93
C ILE A 192 4.45 -9.10 -7.20
N CYS A 193 5.63 -9.39 -7.71
CA CYS A 193 6.60 -8.41 -8.17
C CYS A 193 6.99 -8.74 -9.61
N LEU A 194 6.69 -7.86 -10.57
CA LEU A 194 6.92 -8.17 -11.99
C LEU A 194 8.41 -8.19 -12.36
N THR A 195 9.24 -7.44 -11.63
CA THR A 195 10.67 -7.36 -11.93
C THR A 195 11.51 -6.92 -10.73
N THR A 196 12.70 -7.51 -10.62
CA THR A 196 13.71 -7.15 -9.61
C THR A 196 15.02 -6.75 -10.29
N PRO A 197 15.12 -5.51 -10.82
CA PRO A 197 16.30 -5.10 -11.57
C PRO A 197 17.54 -5.05 -10.66
N TYR A 198 18.71 -5.36 -11.24
CA TYR A 198 19.98 -5.27 -10.53
C TYR A 198 20.30 -3.82 -10.15
N GLY A 199 20.83 -3.59 -8.94
CA GLY A 199 21.13 -2.23 -8.46
C GLY A 199 19.90 -1.35 -8.22
N TYR A 200 18.76 -1.97 -7.88
CA TYR A 200 17.53 -1.24 -7.58
C TYR A 200 17.65 -0.44 -6.27
N HIS A 201 17.57 0.88 -6.39
CA HIS A 201 17.68 1.83 -5.27
C HIS A 201 16.51 2.82 -5.21
N ALA A 202 15.83 3.06 -6.34
CA ALA A 202 14.74 4.02 -6.40
C ALA A 202 13.65 3.55 -7.38
N VAL A 203 12.39 3.78 -7.01
CA VAL A 203 11.22 3.34 -7.80
C VAL A 203 11.27 3.85 -9.24
N GLY A 204 11.62 5.11 -9.44
CA GLY A 204 11.69 5.74 -10.76
C GLY A 204 12.66 5.07 -11.76
N GLN A 205 13.57 4.21 -11.31
CA GLN A 205 14.47 3.46 -12.21
C GLN A 205 13.70 2.50 -13.13
N CYS A 206 12.51 2.04 -12.72
CA CYS A 206 11.69 1.12 -13.52
C CYS A 206 10.84 1.83 -14.59
N TYR A 207 10.76 3.16 -14.57
CA TYR A 207 9.76 3.92 -15.32
C TYR A 207 10.39 4.88 -16.34
N LYS A 208 9.86 4.93 -17.56
CA LYS A 208 10.26 5.90 -18.60
C LYS A 208 9.85 7.32 -18.20
N SER A 209 8.59 7.50 -17.83
CA SER A 209 8.05 8.68 -17.17
C SER A 209 7.68 8.35 -15.73
N PHE A 210 8.16 9.17 -14.79
CA PHE A 210 7.91 9.01 -13.36
C PHE A 210 7.56 10.36 -12.72
N ASP A 211 6.57 11.03 -13.32
CA ASP A 211 6.10 12.33 -12.85
C ASP A 211 5.54 12.23 -11.43
N GLN A 212 5.61 13.33 -10.68
CA GLN A 212 5.10 13.37 -9.32
C GLN A 212 3.57 13.34 -9.33
N THR A 213 2.97 12.25 -8.87
CA THR A 213 1.52 12.18 -8.58
C THR A 213 1.16 13.21 -7.52
N THR A 214 0.04 13.90 -7.70
CA THR A 214 -0.42 14.98 -6.80
C THR A 214 -1.49 14.49 -5.81
N ASP A 215 -1.69 15.20 -4.71
CA ASP A 215 -2.79 14.88 -3.78
C ASP A 215 -4.16 15.02 -4.49
N LYS A 216 -4.29 15.97 -5.43
CA LYS A 216 -5.50 16.17 -6.24
C LYS A 216 -5.83 14.93 -7.08
N GLU A 217 -4.83 14.36 -7.75
CA GLU A 217 -5.00 13.14 -8.56
C GLU A 217 -5.45 11.95 -7.71
N VAL A 218 -4.91 11.80 -6.50
CA VAL A 218 -5.35 10.78 -5.54
C VAL A 218 -6.82 10.98 -5.17
N ILE A 219 -7.23 12.22 -4.89
CA ILE A 219 -8.62 12.54 -4.54
C ILE A 219 -9.58 12.26 -5.71
N GLU A 220 -9.20 12.62 -6.94
CA GLU A 220 -9.99 12.37 -8.15
C GLU A 220 -10.18 10.86 -8.42
N ILE A 221 -9.13 10.07 -8.24
CA ILE A 221 -9.22 8.60 -8.32
C ILE A 221 -10.17 8.08 -7.24
N MET A 222 -10.01 8.54 -6.00
CA MET A 222 -10.83 8.10 -4.87
C MET A 222 -12.30 8.52 -4.97
N ALA A 223 -12.62 9.57 -5.71
CA ALA A 223 -14.01 9.96 -5.94
C ALA A 223 -14.80 8.89 -6.73
N LYS A 224 -14.14 8.09 -7.57
CA LYS A 224 -14.78 7.01 -8.36
C LYS A 224 -15.33 5.87 -7.49
N TYR A 225 -14.82 5.76 -6.26
CA TYR A 225 -15.11 4.66 -5.33
C TYR A 225 -15.83 5.14 -4.06
N GLN A 226 -16.39 6.36 -4.07
CA GLN A 226 -17.23 6.87 -2.99
C GLN A 226 -18.64 6.27 -3.09
N ASP A 227 -18.87 5.26 -2.26
CA ASP A 227 -20.16 4.62 -1.88
C ASP A 227 -21.07 4.05 -2.99
N SER A 228 -21.02 2.71 -3.11
CA SER A 228 -22.20 1.87 -3.34
C SER A 228 -22.89 1.44 -2.03
N THR A 229 -22.56 2.08 -0.90
CA THR A 229 -22.97 1.67 0.46
C THR A 229 -24.08 2.53 1.07
N SER A 230 -24.62 3.52 0.34
CA SER A 230 -25.68 4.41 0.83
C SER A 230 -27.11 4.06 0.37
N GLU A 231 -27.30 3.10 -0.55
CA GLU A 231 -28.66 2.71 -0.96
C GLU A 231 -29.25 1.53 -0.17
N ASP A 232 -28.44 0.65 0.41
CA ASP A 232 -28.94 -0.53 1.13
C ASP A 232 -29.30 -0.26 2.61
N ASP A 233 -28.74 0.78 3.23
CA ASP A 233 -29.08 1.16 4.62
C ASP A 233 -30.36 2.00 4.72
N LEU A 234 -30.96 2.42 3.60
CA LEU A 234 -32.24 3.12 3.55
C LEU A 234 -33.43 2.20 3.21
N ARG A 235 -33.19 0.90 3.00
CA ARG A 235 -34.22 -0.10 2.66
C ARG A 235 -34.40 -1.21 3.70
N ARG A 236 -33.87 -1.04 4.91
CA ARG A 236 -34.12 -1.95 6.04
C ARG A 236 -34.96 -1.28 7.12
#